data_AF-A0A2W4LDF9-F1
#
_entry.id   AF-A0A2W4LDF9-F1
#
_cell.length_a   1.000
_cell.length_b   1.000
_cell.length_c   1.000
_cell.angle_alpha   90.00
_cell.angle_beta   90.00
_cell.angle_gamma   90.00
#
_symmetry.space_group_name_H-M   'P 1'
#
loop_
_entity.id
_entity.type
_entity.pdbx_description
1 polymer ?
#
loop_
_entity_poly.entity_id
_entity_poly.type
_entity_poly.pdbx_seq_one_letter_code
_entity_poly.pdbx_strand_id
1 'polypeptide(L)'
;MLYVPATGHYMRGVFRDFWDRNGGLDNFGYPITEEYIDPASGRVIQYFERARFERASPEATTVELGMLGREALGDRTFPRAQPIANSATRRYFSETGQIVQYGFKEIWETRGGLAIFGLPLSGEITETTDDGEARTVQYFERARFEYHPQLPPGRRVLLSVLGRRFAPPELTAPLAPNAPPPGPLTITPEQASNEEEDADDSGLVRQLVPPAVNGTMNPLAGSPGQTFAFAPTAGYNAGETVSVWANPTGGTPVFVGRFRADNEGAIAPVFFTPPASAQLGEWAIVAEGNTSKRQAIGYFLLISGPIGRIAAAPTPPPPTPGPPVPANVNATVAPRSGPPGTVFFFNASGVQ
;
A
#
# COMPACT_ATOMS: atom_id res chain seq x y z
N MET A 1 -20.67 -9.58 8.88
CA MET A 1 -19.77 -9.62 7.70
C MET A 1 -19.55 -8.20 7.20
N LEU A 2 -18.33 -7.85 6.80
CA LEU A 2 -17.92 -6.54 6.31
C LEU A 2 -17.16 -6.74 5.01
N TYR A 3 -17.55 -6.04 3.95
CA TYR A 3 -16.72 -5.91 2.76
C TYR A 3 -15.80 -4.70 2.92
N VAL A 4 -14.53 -4.82 2.55
CA VAL A 4 -13.54 -3.74 2.61
C VAL A 4 -13.19 -3.29 1.19
N PRO A 5 -13.78 -2.20 0.67
CA PRO A 5 -13.54 -1.78 -0.71
C PRO A 5 -12.08 -1.43 -1.01
N ALA A 6 -11.31 -1.02 -0.01
CA ALA A 6 -9.91 -0.64 -0.16
C ALA A 6 -9.02 -1.81 -0.62
N THR A 7 -9.40 -3.04 -0.28
CA THR A 7 -8.64 -4.25 -0.61
C THR A 7 -9.47 -5.31 -1.33
N GLY A 8 -10.79 -5.14 -1.39
CA GLY A 8 -11.71 -6.08 -2.03
C GLY A 8 -11.96 -7.36 -1.22
N HIS A 9 -11.67 -7.37 0.09
CA HIS A 9 -11.80 -8.57 0.92
C HIS A 9 -12.91 -8.47 1.97
N TYR A 10 -13.40 -9.63 2.41
CA TYR A 10 -14.38 -9.71 3.48
C TYR A 10 -13.78 -10.04 4.84
N MET A 11 -14.37 -9.49 5.90
CA MET A 11 -14.16 -9.90 7.28
C MET A 11 -15.46 -10.29 7.94
N ARG A 12 -15.43 -11.33 8.76
CA ARG A 12 -16.63 -11.85 9.41
C ARG A 12 -16.31 -12.56 10.71
N GLY A 13 -17.39 -12.96 11.39
CA GLY A 13 -17.33 -13.76 12.61
C GLY A 13 -16.30 -13.26 13.62
N VAL A 14 -15.59 -14.22 14.22
CA VAL A 14 -14.65 -13.99 15.30
C VAL A 14 -13.42 -13.17 14.89
N PHE A 15 -12.99 -13.25 13.63
CA PHE A 15 -11.86 -12.44 13.14
C PHE A 15 -12.21 -10.97 13.01
N ARG A 16 -13.40 -10.63 12.48
CA ARG A 16 -13.89 -9.24 12.49
C ARG A 16 -14.02 -8.73 13.92
N ASP A 17 -14.64 -9.52 14.78
CA ASP A 17 -14.89 -9.20 16.17
C ASP A 17 -13.58 -8.96 16.97
N PHE A 18 -12.53 -9.72 16.67
CA PHE A 18 -11.21 -9.53 17.24
C PHE A 18 -10.53 -8.28 16.67
N TRP A 19 -10.62 -8.05 15.35
CA TRP A 19 -10.08 -6.87 14.70
C TRP A 19 -10.67 -5.57 15.30
N ASP A 20 -11.99 -5.49 15.40
CA ASP A 20 -12.71 -4.33 15.95
C ASP A 20 -12.30 -4.01 17.41
N ARG A 21 -12.10 -5.04 18.24
CA ARG A 21 -11.79 -4.88 19.68
C ARG A 21 -10.33 -4.63 19.98
N ASN A 22 -9.41 -5.00 19.09
CA ASN A 22 -7.97 -5.01 19.37
C ASN A 22 -7.19 -3.99 18.51
N GLY A 23 -7.82 -2.87 18.17
CA GLY A 23 -7.16 -1.73 17.51
C GLY A 23 -7.34 -1.65 15.99
N GLY A 24 -8.03 -2.62 15.39
CA GLY A 24 -8.46 -2.60 13.99
C GLY A 24 -7.39 -2.14 13.01
N LEU A 25 -7.70 -1.08 12.26
CA LEU A 25 -6.85 -0.56 11.20
C LEU A 25 -5.46 -0.15 11.70
N ASP A 26 -5.38 0.45 12.89
CA ASP A 26 -4.14 0.99 13.45
C ASP A 26 -3.14 -0.10 13.85
N ASN A 27 -3.63 -1.31 14.16
CA ASN A 27 -2.81 -2.45 14.56
C ASN A 27 -2.61 -3.44 13.42
N PHE A 28 -3.69 -3.81 12.72
CA PHE A 28 -3.68 -4.94 11.80
C PHE A 28 -3.74 -4.52 10.34
N GLY A 29 -4.22 -3.31 10.06
CA GLY A 29 -4.52 -2.89 8.69
C GLY A 29 -5.78 -3.53 8.13
N TYR A 30 -5.96 -3.43 6.83
CA TYR A 30 -7.07 -4.07 6.11
C TYR A 30 -6.84 -5.57 5.90
N PRO A 31 -7.91 -6.38 5.73
CA PRO A 31 -7.80 -7.76 5.26
C PRO A 31 -7.21 -7.78 3.84
N ILE A 32 -6.36 -8.76 3.56
CA ILE A 32 -5.72 -8.96 2.25
C ILE A 32 -5.89 -10.38 1.72
N THR A 33 -6.62 -11.23 2.44
CA THR A 33 -7.12 -12.53 1.99
C THR A 33 -8.52 -12.72 2.53
N GLU A 34 -9.25 -13.72 2.02
CA GLU A 34 -10.39 -14.28 2.74
C GLU A 34 -9.94 -15.18 3.90
N GLU A 35 -10.89 -15.60 4.74
CA GLU A 35 -10.66 -16.76 5.61
C GLU A 35 -10.43 -17.99 4.74
N TYR A 36 -9.41 -18.78 5.02
CA TYR A 36 -9.17 -20.08 4.37
C TYR A 36 -8.69 -21.12 5.38
N ILE A 37 -8.88 -22.40 5.07
CA ILE A 37 -8.35 -23.52 5.84
C ILE A 37 -6.96 -23.83 5.29
N ASP A 38 -5.94 -23.64 6.11
CA ASP A 38 -4.58 -24.07 5.76
C ASP A 38 -4.52 -25.60 5.73
N PRO A 39 -4.21 -26.22 4.58
CA PRO A 39 -4.20 -27.67 4.44
C PRO A 39 -3.09 -28.34 5.27
N ALA A 40 -2.01 -27.61 5.61
CA ALA A 40 -0.91 -28.17 6.40
C ALA A 40 -1.28 -28.30 7.88
N SER A 41 -1.89 -27.27 8.47
CA SER A 41 -2.22 -27.23 9.90
C SER A 41 -3.69 -27.53 10.23
N GLY A 42 -4.59 -27.45 9.24
CA GLY A 42 -6.04 -27.50 9.44
C GLY A 42 -6.64 -26.25 10.10
N ARG A 43 -5.81 -25.22 10.38
CA ARG A 43 -6.25 -23.97 11.00
C ARG A 43 -7.00 -23.11 10.00
N VAL A 44 -7.93 -22.31 10.50
CA VAL A 44 -8.51 -21.22 9.69
C VAL A 44 -7.63 -19.99 9.83
N ILE A 45 -7.21 -19.44 8.70
CA ILE A 45 -6.28 -18.32 8.61
C ILE A 45 -6.93 -17.18 7.84
N GLN A 46 -6.65 -15.94 8.24
CA GLN A 46 -6.85 -14.77 7.41
C GLN A 46 -5.68 -13.81 7.58
N TYR A 47 -5.13 -13.32 6.47
CA TYR A 47 -4.10 -12.29 6.49
C TYR A 47 -4.71 -10.89 6.41
N PHE A 48 -4.07 -9.99 7.16
CA PHE A 48 -4.28 -8.55 7.16
C PHE A 48 -2.97 -7.89 6.72
N GLU A 49 -2.96 -6.60 6.45
CA GLU A 49 -1.74 -5.93 5.99
C GLU A 49 -0.56 -6.15 6.95
N ARG A 50 -0.81 -6.19 8.26
CA ARG A 50 0.23 -6.20 9.32
C ARG A 50 0.23 -7.45 10.18
N ALA A 51 -0.75 -8.35 10.02
CA ALA A 51 -0.95 -9.48 10.92
C ALA A 51 -1.56 -10.70 10.21
N ARG A 52 -1.39 -11.88 10.81
CA ARG A 52 -2.08 -13.12 10.45
C ARG A 52 -2.95 -13.55 11.62
N PHE A 53 -4.25 -13.70 11.38
CA PHE A 53 -5.18 -14.22 12.38
C PHE A 53 -5.37 -15.71 12.14
N GLU A 54 -5.43 -16.47 13.23
CA GLU A 54 -5.54 -17.91 13.20
C GLU A 54 -6.61 -18.38 14.21
N ARG A 55 -7.29 -19.48 13.89
CA ARG A 55 -8.11 -20.23 14.85
C ARG A 55 -8.00 -21.72 14.56
N ALA A 56 -8.13 -22.53 15.61
CA ALA A 56 -7.87 -23.97 15.53
C ALA A 56 -8.79 -24.72 14.56
N SER A 57 -10.03 -24.27 14.37
CA SER A 57 -11.00 -24.84 13.43
C SER A 57 -12.07 -23.81 13.06
N PRO A 58 -12.96 -24.07 12.08
CA PRO A 58 -14.07 -23.18 11.73
C PRO A 58 -15.05 -22.88 12.89
N GLU A 59 -15.19 -23.80 13.84
CA GLU A 59 -16.04 -23.68 15.03
C GLU A 59 -15.33 -22.99 16.20
N ALA A 60 -14.00 -22.96 16.19
CA ALA A 60 -13.21 -22.33 17.24
C ALA A 60 -13.47 -20.82 17.29
N THR A 61 -13.64 -20.30 18.50
CA THR A 61 -13.92 -18.89 18.75
C THR A 61 -12.72 -18.10 19.25
N THR A 62 -11.68 -18.78 19.73
CA THR A 62 -10.41 -18.17 20.13
C THR A 62 -9.62 -17.77 18.89
N VAL A 63 -9.22 -16.50 18.85
CA VAL A 63 -8.33 -15.95 17.82
C VAL A 63 -6.92 -15.89 18.36
N GLU A 64 -5.99 -16.47 17.61
CA GLU A 64 -4.56 -16.39 17.83
C GLU A 64 -3.94 -15.49 16.75
N LEU A 65 -2.83 -14.85 17.10
CA LEU A 65 -2.03 -14.06 16.16
C LEU A 65 -0.80 -14.85 15.75
N GLY A 66 -0.63 -15.01 14.45
CA GLY A 66 0.55 -15.65 13.86
C GLY A 66 1.83 -14.92 14.22
N MET A 67 2.93 -15.66 14.31
CA MET A 67 4.23 -15.19 14.78
C MET A 67 5.01 -14.47 13.66
N LEU A 68 4.35 -13.56 12.92
CA LEU A 68 4.93 -12.94 11.72
C LEU A 68 6.22 -12.15 12.01
N GLY A 69 6.37 -11.61 13.22
CA GLY A 69 7.60 -10.93 13.61
C GLY A 69 8.76 -11.92 13.80
N ARG A 70 8.51 -13.10 14.36
CA ARG A 70 9.49 -14.20 14.41
C ARG A 70 9.82 -14.74 13.01
N GLU A 71 8.82 -14.93 12.16
CA GLU A 71 9.01 -15.36 10.77
C GLU A 71 9.86 -14.36 9.98
N ALA A 72 9.59 -13.06 10.13
CA ALA A 72 10.38 -11.99 9.53
C ALA A 72 11.81 -11.88 10.08
N LEU A 73 12.04 -12.33 11.31
CA LEU A 73 13.36 -12.34 11.93
C LEU A 73 14.22 -13.50 11.43
N GLY A 74 13.60 -14.64 11.09
CA GLY A 74 14.28 -15.87 10.71
C GLY A 74 15.23 -16.35 11.81
N ASP A 75 16.41 -16.82 11.42
CA ASP A 75 17.42 -17.36 12.34
C ASP A 75 18.28 -16.28 13.03
N ARG A 76 17.97 -15.00 12.83
CA ARG A 76 18.73 -13.91 13.42
C ARG A 76 18.56 -13.91 14.94
N THR A 77 19.69 -13.81 15.64
CA THR A 77 19.73 -13.67 17.09
C THR A 77 20.33 -12.33 17.49
N PHE A 78 19.89 -11.80 18.63
CA PHE A 78 20.34 -10.51 19.13
C PHE A 78 21.00 -10.67 20.50
N PRO A 79 22.03 -9.87 20.80
CA PRO A 79 22.63 -9.86 22.12
C PRO A 79 21.58 -9.45 23.16
N ARG A 80 21.68 -10.06 24.34
CA ARG A 80 20.86 -9.69 25.48
C ARG A 80 21.38 -8.38 26.08
N ALA A 81 20.48 -7.47 26.38
CA ALA A 81 20.78 -6.26 27.13
C ALA A 81 21.07 -6.58 28.60
N GLN A 82 21.83 -5.70 29.25
CA GLN A 82 21.99 -5.76 30.70
C GLN A 82 20.63 -5.46 31.37
N PRO A 83 20.25 -6.20 32.43
CA PRO A 83 19.02 -5.93 33.16
C PRO A 83 18.99 -4.49 33.67
N ILE A 84 17.84 -3.83 33.48
CA ILE A 84 17.58 -2.50 34.02
C ILE A 84 16.29 -2.50 34.84
N ALA A 85 16.18 -1.57 35.78
CA ALA A 85 14.90 -1.30 36.42
C ALA A 85 13.90 -0.72 35.38
N ASN A 86 12.67 -1.24 35.39
CA ASN A 86 11.61 -0.71 34.56
C ASN A 86 11.27 0.72 34.98
N SER A 87 11.00 1.58 34.00
CA SER A 87 10.66 2.98 34.21
C SER A 87 9.51 3.40 33.28
N ALA A 88 9.09 4.67 33.38
CA ALA A 88 8.08 5.22 32.48
C ALA A 88 8.47 5.07 31.00
N THR A 89 9.76 5.17 30.67
CA THR A 89 10.25 5.19 29.30
C THR A 89 10.98 3.92 28.87
N ARG A 90 11.24 2.96 29.77
CA ARG A 90 11.97 1.73 29.42
C ARG A 90 11.40 0.52 30.14
N ARG A 91 11.32 -0.62 29.44
CA ARG A 91 10.89 -1.89 30.00
C ARG A 91 11.83 -3.00 29.54
N TYR A 92 12.44 -3.69 30.50
CA TYR A 92 13.24 -4.88 30.30
C TYR A 92 12.36 -6.13 30.38
N PHE A 93 12.60 -7.08 29.46
CA PHE A 93 11.95 -8.38 29.41
C PHE A 93 13.01 -9.45 29.69
N SER A 94 12.93 -10.07 30.87
CA SER A 94 13.89 -11.10 31.31
C SER A 94 13.89 -12.35 30.43
N GLU A 95 12.76 -12.65 29.82
CA GLU A 95 12.48 -13.81 28.99
C GLU A 95 13.34 -13.82 27.73
N THR A 96 13.53 -12.64 27.12
CA THR A 96 14.30 -12.47 25.88
C THR A 96 15.58 -11.67 26.08
N GLY A 97 15.75 -11.04 27.25
CA GLY A 97 16.85 -10.13 27.54
C GLY A 97 16.78 -8.83 26.73
N GLN A 98 15.61 -8.45 26.22
CA GLN A 98 15.46 -7.26 25.37
C GLN A 98 14.80 -6.11 26.13
N ILE A 99 15.06 -4.88 25.65
CA ILE A 99 14.48 -3.65 26.20
C ILE A 99 13.58 -3.02 25.13
N VAL A 100 12.37 -2.66 25.53
CA VAL A 100 11.47 -1.81 24.75
C VAL A 100 11.48 -0.42 25.38
N GLN A 101 11.70 0.62 24.59
CA GLN A 101 11.94 1.96 25.11
C GLN A 101 11.21 3.05 24.32
N TYR A 102 11.03 4.21 24.97
CA TYR A 102 10.46 5.44 24.44
C TYR A 102 9.20 5.20 23.59
N GLY A 103 9.18 5.65 22.33
CA GLY A 103 8.01 5.55 21.46
C GLY A 103 7.58 4.11 21.20
N PHE A 104 8.51 3.17 21.07
CA PHE A 104 8.16 1.75 20.89
C PHE A 104 7.52 1.18 22.15
N LYS A 105 7.95 1.58 23.35
CA LYS A 105 7.32 1.16 24.61
C LYS A 105 5.91 1.71 24.74
N GLU A 106 5.74 3.00 24.48
CA GLU A 106 4.43 3.66 24.53
C GLU A 106 3.43 2.93 23.63
N ILE A 107 3.84 2.62 22.40
CA ILE A 107 2.96 2.00 21.40
C ILE A 107 2.70 0.53 21.75
N TRP A 108 3.71 -0.21 22.19
CA TRP A 108 3.54 -1.58 22.65
C TRP A 108 2.54 -1.62 23.81
N GLU A 109 2.70 -0.81 24.84
CA GLU A 109 1.83 -0.84 26.03
C GLU A 109 0.41 -0.36 25.74
N THR A 110 0.24 0.68 24.92
CA THR A 110 -1.09 1.28 24.66
C THR A 110 -1.89 0.54 23.60
N ARG A 111 -1.24 -0.21 22.69
CA ARG A 111 -1.91 -0.88 21.56
C ARG A 111 -2.08 -2.38 21.72
N GLY A 112 -1.85 -2.93 22.91
CA GLY A 112 -2.24 -4.32 23.26
C GLY A 112 -1.13 -5.18 23.84
N GLY A 113 0.10 -4.67 23.87
CA GLY A 113 1.23 -5.25 24.59
C GLY A 113 1.47 -6.72 24.25
N LEU A 114 1.65 -7.52 25.29
CA LEU A 114 1.99 -8.94 25.17
C LEU A 114 0.92 -9.73 24.38
N ALA A 115 -0.36 -9.39 24.54
CA ALA A 115 -1.45 -10.12 23.91
C ALA A 115 -1.47 -9.93 22.38
N ILE A 116 -1.06 -8.76 21.89
CA ILE A 116 -1.12 -8.42 20.46
C ILE A 116 0.24 -8.57 19.79
N PHE A 117 1.31 -8.06 20.39
CA PHE A 117 2.63 -8.02 19.76
C PHE A 117 3.56 -9.13 20.25
N GLY A 118 3.30 -9.68 21.45
CA GLY A 118 4.17 -10.64 22.10
C GLY A 118 5.43 -10.03 22.70
N LEU A 119 6.40 -10.90 23.01
CA LEU A 119 7.69 -10.50 23.58
C LEU A 119 8.59 -9.82 22.53
N PRO A 120 9.45 -8.86 22.92
CA PRO A 120 10.48 -8.32 22.05
C PRO A 120 11.54 -9.37 21.74
N LEU A 121 11.90 -9.53 20.47
CA LEU A 121 12.91 -10.46 19.99
C LEU A 121 14.26 -9.80 19.68
N SER A 122 14.27 -8.49 19.49
CA SER A 122 15.47 -7.69 19.25
C SER A 122 15.50 -6.44 20.13
N GLY A 123 16.64 -5.77 20.17
CA GLY A 123 16.71 -4.35 20.52
C GLY A 123 16.26 -3.46 19.36
N GLU A 124 16.35 -2.15 19.53
CA GLU A 124 16.22 -1.19 18.44
C GLU A 124 17.46 -1.28 17.53
N ILE A 125 17.23 -1.55 16.24
CA ILE A 125 18.27 -1.68 15.22
C ILE A 125 17.92 -0.82 14.00
N THR A 126 18.90 -0.46 13.18
CA THR A 126 18.64 0.26 11.92
C THR A 126 18.63 -0.74 10.77
N GLU A 127 17.56 -0.73 9.99
CA GLU A 127 17.41 -1.58 8.79
C GLU A 127 16.83 -0.78 7.63
N THR A 128 17.18 -1.18 6.41
CA THR A 128 16.49 -0.73 5.21
C THR A 128 15.13 -1.42 5.14
N THR A 129 14.05 -0.65 5.14
CA THR A 129 12.67 -1.16 5.03
C THR A 129 12.25 -1.37 3.58
N ASP A 130 11.07 -1.95 3.36
CA ASP A 130 10.59 -2.38 2.03
C ASP A 130 10.47 -1.22 1.01
N ASP A 131 10.45 0.02 1.48
CA ASP A 131 10.46 1.24 0.65
C ASP A 131 11.86 1.82 0.41
N GLY A 132 12.93 1.10 0.79
CA GLY A 132 14.32 1.48 0.56
C GLY A 132 14.90 2.46 1.58
N GLU A 133 14.13 2.87 2.58
CA GLU A 133 14.56 3.85 3.58
C GLU A 133 15.18 3.17 4.81
N ALA A 134 16.24 3.77 5.37
CA ALA A 134 16.82 3.31 6.62
C ALA A 134 15.95 3.76 7.81
N ARG A 135 15.44 2.80 8.59
CA ARG A 135 14.60 3.06 9.76
C ARG A 135 15.09 2.34 10.99
N THR A 136 14.86 2.95 12.15
CA THR A 136 14.94 2.23 13.42
C THR A 136 13.76 1.29 13.51
N VAL A 137 14.03 0.00 13.73
CA VAL A 137 13.05 -1.07 13.84
C VAL A 137 13.28 -1.89 15.10
N GLN A 138 12.23 -2.55 15.57
CA GLN A 138 12.31 -3.55 16.62
C GLN A 138 11.36 -4.70 16.32
N TYR A 139 11.87 -5.93 16.44
CA TYR A 139 11.11 -7.14 16.22
C TYR A 139 10.46 -7.62 17.52
N PHE A 140 9.21 -8.03 17.42
CA PHE A 140 8.44 -8.72 18.45
C PHE A 140 8.00 -10.08 17.89
N GLU A 141 7.41 -10.94 18.72
CA GLU A 141 6.96 -12.25 18.25
C GLU A 141 5.96 -12.17 17.09
N ARG A 142 5.03 -11.22 17.12
CA ARG A 142 3.90 -11.13 16.18
C ARG A 142 3.95 -9.92 15.25
N ALA A 143 4.89 -8.99 15.48
CA ALA A 143 4.96 -7.73 14.73
C ALA A 143 6.40 -7.21 14.64
N ARG A 144 6.63 -6.29 13.70
CA ARG A 144 7.82 -5.43 13.65
C ARG A 144 7.35 -3.98 13.73
N PHE A 145 7.99 -3.19 14.59
CA PHE A 145 7.75 -1.75 14.70
C PHE A 145 8.78 -0.99 13.89
N GLU A 146 8.36 0.13 13.29
CA GLU A 146 9.19 1.03 12.50
C GLU A 146 9.04 2.46 13.02
N TYR A 147 10.16 3.15 13.19
CA TYR A 147 10.19 4.55 13.55
C TYR A 147 10.24 5.45 12.32
N HIS A 148 9.27 6.36 12.22
CA HIS A 148 9.10 7.33 11.15
C HIS A 148 9.21 8.76 11.72
N PRO A 149 10.42 9.36 11.78
CA PRO A 149 10.63 10.70 12.35
C PRO A 149 9.85 11.81 11.64
N GLN A 150 9.53 11.61 10.36
CA GLN A 150 8.75 12.52 9.52
C GLN A 150 7.27 12.61 9.92
N LEU A 151 6.75 11.65 10.69
CA LEU A 151 5.37 11.70 11.16
C LEU A 151 5.23 12.62 12.38
N PRO A 152 4.01 13.15 12.62
CA PRO A 152 3.74 13.95 13.82
C PRO A 152 4.07 13.18 15.11
N PRO A 153 4.50 13.88 16.17
CA PRO A 153 4.64 13.27 17.50
C PRO A 153 3.42 12.44 17.89
N GLY A 154 3.63 11.28 18.52
CA GLY A 154 2.57 10.31 18.85
C GLY A 154 2.12 9.41 17.68
N ARG A 155 2.58 9.66 16.44
CA ARG A 155 2.33 8.79 15.27
C ARG A 155 3.58 8.27 14.60
N ARG A 156 4.75 8.46 15.24
CA ARG A 156 6.06 8.11 14.67
C ARG A 156 6.39 6.63 14.72
N VAL A 157 5.51 5.79 15.26
CA VAL A 157 5.72 4.35 15.29
C VAL A 157 4.61 3.72 14.48
N LEU A 158 5.01 3.00 13.43
CA LEU A 158 4.11 2.20 12.62
C LEU A 158 4.44 0.72 12.79
N LEU A 159 3.47 -0.13 12.50
CA LEU A 159 3.68 -1.55 12.35
C LEU A 159 3.97 -1.86 10.89
N SER A 160 5.02 -2.64 10.66
CA SER A 160 5.39 -3.16 9.35
C SER A 160 4.27 -3.98 8.74
N VAL A 161 4.16 -3.94 7.41
CA VAL A 161 3.15 -4.69 6.65
C VAL A 161 3.53 -6.16 6.47
N LEU A 162 3.91 -6.84 7.56
CA LEU A 162 4.38 -8.23 7.52
C LEU A 162 3.34 -9.20 6.96
N GLY A 163 2.05 -8.93 7.16
CA GLY A 163 1.03 -9.78 6.57
C GLY A 163 1.04 -9.71 5.04
N ARG A 164 1.30 -8.54 4.42
CA ARG A 164 1.51 -8.45 2.96
C ARG A 164 2.72 -9.24 2.47
N ARG A 165 3.76 -9.32 3.31
CA ARG A 165 4.99 -10.06 3.00
C ARG A 165 4.78 -11.57 3.03
N PHE A 166 3.99 -12.09 3.97
CA PHE A 166 3.83 -13.53 4.20
C PHE A 166 2.50 -14.12 3.69
N ALA A 167 1.55 -13.30 3.24
CA ALA A 167 0.32 -13.82 2.65
C ALA A 167 0.62 -14.58 1.35
N PRO A 168 0.06 -15.79 1.16
CA PRO A 168 0.17 -16.52 -0.10
C PRO A 168 -0.41 -15.67 -1.23
N PRO A 169 0.37 -15.34 -2.28
CA PRO A 169 -0.05 -14.38 -3.29
C PRO A 169 -1.31 -14.82 -4.04
N GLU A 170 -1.51 -16.12 -4.22
CA GLU A 170 -2.67 -16.75 -4.87
C GLU A 170 -3.99 -16.44 -4.16
N LEU A 171 -3.92 -16.10 -2.86
CA LEU A 171 -5.08 -15.85 -2.01
C LEU A 171 -5.38 -14.35 -1.83
N THR A 172 -4.57 -13.48 -2.44
CA THR A 172 -4.70 -12.02 -2.31
C THR A 172 -5.57 -11.37 -3.39
N ALA A 173 -6.15 -12.17 -4.28
CA ALA A 173 -7.07 -11.67 -5.30
C ALA A 173 -8.36 -11.12 -4.65
N PRO A 174 -8.79 -9.89 -5.03
CA PRO A 174 -9.98 -9.28 -4.44
C PRO A 174 -11.26 -10.01 -4.89
N LEU A 175 -12.27 -10.01 -4.01
CA LEU A 175 -13.61 -10.47 -4.32
C LEU A 175 -14.58 -9.33 -4.64
N ALA A 176 -15.63 -9.65 -5.39
CA ALA A 176 -16.69 -8.70 -5.71
C ALA A 176 -17.50 -8.32 -4.45
N PRO A 177 -17.98 -7.06 -4.32
CA PRO A 177 -18.72 -6.56 -3.13
C PRO A 177 -20.02 -7.28 -2.76
N ASN A 178 -20.58 -8.07 -3.67
CA ASN A 178 -21.85 -8.79 -3.50
C ASN A 178 -21.71 -10.32 -3.59
N ALA A 179 -20.49 -10.82 -3.45
CA ALA A 179 -20.18 -12.25 -3.51
C ALA A 179 -19.35 -12.70 -2.29
N PRO A 180 -19.88 -12.57 -1.06
CA PRO A 180 -19.16 -13.02 0.12
C PRO A 180 -19.03 -14.55 0.15
N PRO A 181 -17.87 -15.10 0.57
CA PRO A 181 -17.74 -16.53 0.82
C PRO A 181 -18.68 -17.01 1.94
N PRO A 182 -19.35 -18.17 1.79
CA PRO A 182 -20.23 -18.72 2.81
C PRO A 182 -19.45 -19.24 4.03
N GLY A 183 -18.19 -19.65 3.83
CA GLY A 183 -17.30 -20.26 4.81
C GLY A 183 -15.85 -19.82 4.59
N PRO A 184 -14.92 -20.29 5.44
CA PRO A 184 -13.51 -20.28 5.06
C PRO A 184 -13.35 -21.05 3.75
N LEU A 185 -12.50 -20.56 2.86
CA LEU A 185 -12.16 -21.23 1.62
C LEU A 185 -11.36 -22.50 1.92
N THR A 186 -11.64 -23.58 1.18
CA THR A 186 -10.75 -24.75 1.16
C THR A 186 -9.80 -24.58 0.00
N ILE A 187 -8.49 -24.58 0.26
CA ILE A 187 -7.45 -24.38 -0.75
C ILE A 187 -6.56 -25.62 -0.84
N THR A 188 -5.89 -25.82 -1.98
CA THR A 188 -4.93 -26.91 -2.13
C THR A 188 -3.59 -26.58 -1.45
N PRO A 189 -2.74 -27.57 -1.13
CA PRO A 189 -1.40 -27.32 -0.57
C PRO A 189 -0.55 -26.38 -1.42
N GLU A 190 -0.63 -26.48 -2.74
CA GLU A 190 0.08 -25.62 -3.70
C GLU A 190 -0.32 -24.14 -3.61
N GLN A 191 -1.57 -23.85 -3.24
CA GLN A 191 -2.07 -22.49 -3.02
C GLN A 191 -1.75 -21.95 -1.62
N ALA A 192 -1.27 -22.82 -0.72
CA ALA A 192 -0.94 -22.49 0.66
C ALA A 192 0.57 -22.33 0.90
N SER A 193 1.40 -22.85 0.00
CA SER A 193 2.86 -22.83 0.13
C SER A 193 3.45 -21.47 -0.29
N ASN A 194 4.23 -20.88 0.61
CA ASN A 194 5.11 -19.73 0.33
C ASN A 194 6.49 -20.17 -0.23
N GLU A 195 6.60 -21.39 -0.78
CA GLU A 195 7.87 -21.88 -1.31
C GLU A 195 8.12 -21.25 -2.68
N GLU A 196 8.86 -20.15 -2.68
CA GLU A 196 9.58 -19.67 -3.85
C GLU A 196 10.49 -20.79 -4.35
N GLU A 197 10.07 -21.48 -5.41
CA GLU A 197 10.99 -22.25 -6.25
C GLU A 197 11.99 -21.25 -6.85
N ASP A 198 13.28 -21.44 -6.54
CA ASP A 198 14.43 -20.61 -6.95
C ASP A 198 14.21 -19.86 -8.28
N ALA A 199 13.70 -18.64 -8.19
CA ALA A 199 13.62 -17.70 -9.29
C ALA A 199 14.71 -16.64 -9.09
N ASP A 200 15.79 -16.86 -9.84
CA ASP A 200 16.86 -15.94 -10.21
C ASP A 200 16.68 -14.47 -9.80
N ASP A 201 17.77 -13.92 -9.26
CA ASP A 201 18.00 -12.53 -8.85
C ASP A 201 17.62 -11.53 -9.96
N SER A 202 16.34 -11.14 -9.99
CA SER A 202 15.80 -10.05 -10.80
C SER A 202 14.49 -9.54 -10.20
N GLY A 203 14.60 -8.80 -9.09
CA GLY A 203 13.64 -7.77 -8.65
C GLY A 203 12.15 -8.11 -8.74
N LEU A 204 11.57 -8.58 -7.64
CA LEU A 204 10.13 -8.73 -7.42
C LEU A 204 9.40 -7.37 -7.52
N VAL A 205 9.07 -6.94 -8.74
CA VAL A 205 8.04 -5.92 -8.99
C VAL A 205 6.70 -6.64 -9.02
N ARG A 206 5.96 -6.67 -7.90
CA ARG A 206 4.55 -7.08 -7.91
C ARG A 206 3.79 -6.23 -8.94
N GLN A 207 3.22 -6.87 -9.95
CA GLN A 207 2.43 -6.21 -10.99
C GLN A 207 1.12 -5.70 -10.37
N LEU A 208 1.04 -4.40 -10.08
CA LEU A 208 -0.11 -3.73 -9.42
C LEU A 208 -1.39 -3.69 -10.28
N VAL A 209 -1.25 -3.95 -11.59
CA VAL A 209 -2.29 -3.90 -12.61
C VAL A 209 -2.05 -5.05 -13.60
N PRO A 210 -3.08 -5.51 -14.33
CA PRO A 210 -2.90 -6.55 -15.34
C PRO A 210 -1.80 -6.18 -16.35
N PRO A 211 -1.10 -7.17 -16.94
CA PRO A 211 -0.14 -6.89 -18.00
C PRO A 211 -0.83 -6.21 -19.19
N ALA A 212 -0.13 -5.26 -19.79
CA ALA A 212 -0.59 -4.62 -21.02
C ALA A 212 -0.70 -5.65 -22.16
N VAL A 213 -1.73 -5.50 -22.99
CA VAL A 213 -1.97 -6.34 -24.16
C VAL A 213 -1.53 -5.57 -25.41
N ASN A 214 -0.59 -6.13 -26.17
CA ASN A 214 -0.05 -5.52 -27.41
C ASN A 214 0.43 -4.07 -27.22
N GLY A 215 1.11 -3.78 -26.10
CA GLY A 215 1.69 -2.46 -25.86
C GLY A 215 2.39 -2.39 -24.50
N THR A 216 2.88 -1.21 -24.16
CA THR A 216 3.50 -0.92 -22.86
C THR A 216 2.87 0.30 -22.21
N MET A 217 2.90 0.34 -20.87
CA MET A 217 2.29 1.39 -20.06
C MET A 217 3.30 1.89 -19.03
N ASN A 218 3.49 3.21 -18.93
CA ASN A 218 4.41 3.81 -17.96
C ASN A 218 3.97 5.22 -17.51
N PRO A 219 3.96 5.54 -16.20
CA PRO A 219 4.09 4.62 -15.07
C PRO A 219 2.86 3.72 -14.92
N LEU A 220 3.00 2.61 -14.19
CA LEU A 220 1.88 1.68 -13.91
C LEU A 220 0.95 2.16 -12.78
N ALA A 221 1.36 3.17 -12.02
CA ALA A 221 0.56 3.81 -10.99
C ALA A 221 0.92 5.29 -10.86
N GLY A 222 -0.06 6.12 -10.48
CA GLY A 222 0.15 7.55 -10.32
C GLY A 222 -1.07 8.27 -9.78
N SER A 223 -0.92 9.56 -9.50
CA SER A 223 -2.03 10.40 -9.01
C SER A 223 -2.81 11.04 -10.15
N PRO A 224 -4.09 11.40 -9.96
CA PRO A 224 -4.77 12.34 -10.85
C PRO A 224 -3.91 13.59 -11.11
N GLY A 225 -3.78 14.00 -12.37
CA GLY A 225 -2.88 15.08 -12.82
C GLY A 225 -1.47 14.63 -13.23
N GLN A 226 -1.09 13.37 -12.99
CA GLN A 226 0.15 12.78 -13.52
C GLN A 226 -0.05 12.28 -14.95
N THR A 227 0.96 12.44 -15.81
CA THR A 227 0.91 11.95 -17.18
C THR A 227 1.35 10.49 -17.28
N PHE A 228 0.57 9.73 -18.03
CA PHE A 228 0.72 8.32 -18.32
C PHE A 228 1.02 8.15 -19.81
N ALA A 229 2.03 7.36 -20.14
CA ALA A 229 2.45 7.07 -21.50
C ALA A 229 2.07 5.63 -21.88
N PHE A 230 1.25 5.49 -22.92
CA PHE A 230 0.85 4.22 -23.50
C PHE A 230 1.45 4.08 -24.90
N ALA A 231 2.21 3.01 -25.14
CA ALA A 231 2.82 2.73 -26.43
C ALA A 231 2.30 1.40 -26.99
N PRO A 232 1.31 1.42 -27.89
CA PRO A 232 0.84 0.24 -28.62
C PRO A 232 1.94 -0.36 -29.49
N THR A 233 2.00 -1.69 -29.52
CA THR A 233 2.83 -2.43 -30.46
C THR A 233 2.26 -2.27 -31.88
N ALA A 234 3.16 -2.18 -32.87
CA ALA A 234 2.78 -2.14 -34.27
C ALA A 234 1.94 -3.36 -34.67
N GLY A 235 1.04 -3.17 -35.64
CA GLY A 235 0.17 -4.24 -36.14
C GLY A 235 -1.15 -3.74 -36.72
N TYR A 236 -1.41 -2.43 -36.68
CA TYR A 236 -2.52 -1.78 -37.36
C TYR A 236 -2.34 -1.81 -38.88
N ASN A 237 -3.42 -1.68 -39.64
CA ASN A 237 -3.33 -1.51 -41.09
C ASN A 237 -2.66 -0.18 -41.43
N ALA A 238 -1.74 -0.19 -42.39
CA ALA A 238 -1.04 1.01 -42.82
C ALA A 238 -2.01 2.15 -43.18
N GLY A 239 -1.80 3.33 -42.59
CA GLY A 239 -2.64 4.50 -42.82
C GLY A 239 -4.03 4.49 -42.16
N GLU A 240 -4.38 3.45 -41.39
CA GLU A 240 -5.67 3.41 -40.70
C GLU A 240 -5.74 4.39 -39.53
N THR A 241 -6.95 4.77 -39.16
CA THR A 241 -7.20 5.55 -37.94
C THR A 241 -7.37 4.61 -36.75
N VAL A 242 -6.61 4.85 -35.70
CA VAL A 242 -6.71 4.18 -34.40
C VAL A 242 -7.39 5.13 -33.43
N SER A 243 -8.52 4.72 -32.85
CA SER A 243 -9.24 5.49 -31.84
C SER A 243 -8.80 5.06 -30.46
N VAL A 244 -8.55 6.04 -29.57
CA VAL A 244 -8.02 5.79 -28.23
C VAL A 244 -8.93 6.40 -27.17
N TRP A 245 -9.25 5.61 -26.15
CA TRP A 245 -10.04 6.03 -24.99
C TRP A 245 -9.53 5.36 -23.71
N ALA A 246 -9.81 5.96 -22.56
CA ALA A 246 -9.43 5.46 -21.24
C ALA A 246 -10.68 5.13 -20.41
N ASN A 247 -10.71 3.94 -19.82
CA ASN A 247 -11.82 3.37 -19.08
C ASN A 247 -11.47 3.23 -17.60
N PRO A 248 -12.13 3.98 -16.70
CA PRO A 248 -12.13 3.64 -15.28
C PRO A 248 -12.98 2.40 -15.01
N THR A 249 -12.55 1.53 -14.10
CA THR A 249 -13.37 0.37 -13.67
C THR A 249 -14.71 0.84 -13.09
N GLY A 250 -15.82 0.46 -13.74
CA GLY A 250 -17.18 0.84 -13.34
C GLY A 250 -17.57 2.30 -13.62
N GLY A 251 -16.75 3.07 -14.34
CA GLY A 251 -17.03 4.47 -14.69
C GLY A 251 -17.25 4.71 -16.18
N THR A 252 -17.26 5.98 -16.59
CA THR A 252 -17.52 6.37 -17.99
C THR A 252 -16.22 6.46 -18.80
N PRO A 253 -16.16 5.89 -20.02
CA PRO A 253 -15.01 6.04 -20.92
C PRO A 253 -14.69 7.49 -21.24
N VAL A 254 -13.40 7.84 -21.21
CA VAL A 254 -12.86 9.15 -21.57
C VAL A 254 -12.17 9.05 -22.93
N PHE A 255 -12.66 9.79 -23.92
CA PHE A 255 -12.01 9.83 -25.23
C PHE A 255 -10.66 10.56 -25.13
N VAL A 256 -9.59 9.92 -25.62
CA VAL A 256 -8.21 10.44 -25.55
C VAL A 256 -7.81 11.07 -26.88
N GLY A 257 -8.09 10.40 -28.01
CA GLY A 257 -7.75 10.93 -29.32
C GLY A 257 -7.84 9.93 -30.46
N ARG A 258 -7.43 10.38 -31.65
CA ARG A 258 -7.29 9.55 -32.86
C ARG A 258 -5.88 9.71 -33.40
N PHE A 259 -5.28 8.59 -33.75
CA PHE A 259 -3.91 8.51 -34.26
C PHE A 259 -3.94 7.81 -35.62
N ARG A 260 -3.02 8.16 -36.50
CA ARG A 260 -2.91 7.53 -37.82
C ARG A 260 -1.73 6.57 -37.80
N ALA A 261 -1.98 5.32 -38.20
CA ALA A 261 -0.94 4.32 -38.34
C ALA A 261 0.00 4.68 -39.50
N ASP A 262 1.30 4.53 -39.30
CA ASP A 262 2.32 4.67 -40.35
C ASP A 262 2.29 3.48 -41.32
N ASN A 263 3.28 3.38 -42.21
CA ASN A 263 3.33 2.32 -43.23
C ASN A 263 3.63 0.95 -42.63
N GLU A 264 4.22 0.93 -41.43
CA GLU A 264 4.59 -0.24 -40.65
C GLU A 264 3.47 -0.65 -39.67
N GLY A 265 2.36 0.09 -39.63
CA GLY A 265 1.23 -0.21 -38.78
C GLY A 265 1.43 0.19 -37.32
N ALA A 266 2.32 1.14 -37.04
CA ALA A 266 2.57 1.69 -35.71
C ALA A 266 1.90 3.06 -35.52
N ILE A 267 1.61 3.41 -34.27
CA ILE A 267 1.22 4.77 -33.89
C ILE A 267 2.19 5.33 -32.86
N ALA A 268 2.32 6.66 -32.83
CA ALA A 268 3.12 7.33 -31.81
C ALA A 268 2.59 7.05 -30.39
N PRO A 269 3.44 7.10 -29.35
CA PRO A 269 3.00 6.96 -27.96
C PRO A 269 1.89 7.94 -27.60
N VAL A 270 0.88 7.44 -26.89
CA VAL A 270 -0.26 8.19 -26.42
C VAL A 270 0.00 8.66 -25.00
N PHE A 271 -0.11 9.97 -24.77
CA PHE A 271 0.01 10.55 -23.44
C PHE A 271 -1.37 10.91 -22.89
N PHE A 272 -1.69 10.42 -21.70
CA PHE A 272 -2.95 10.68 -21.02
C PHE A 272 -2.69 11.27 -19.64
N THR A 273 -3.32 12.40 -19.32
CA THR A 273 -3.25 13.03 -17.99
C THR A 273 -4.67 13.07 -17.41
N PRO A 274 -5.03 12.14 -16.51
CA PRO A 274 -6.35 12.15 -15.90
C PRO A 274 -6.58 13.45 -15.13
N PRO A 275 -7.76 14.08 -15.24
CA PRO A 275 -8.05 15.32 -14.51
C PRO A 275 -8.03 15.07 -12.99
N ALA A 276 -7.87 16.12 -12.19
CA ALA A 276 -7.85 16.00 -10.72
C ALA A 276 -9.12 15.35 -10.13
N SER A 277 -10.25 15.40 -10.85
CA SER A 277 -11.51 14.75 -10.49
C SER A 277 -11.65 13.31 -10.99
N ALA A 278 -10.60 12.73 -11.58
CA ALA A 278 -10.63 11.37 -12.10
C ALA A 278 -10.89 10.35 -10.99
N GLN A 279 -11.74 9.35 -11.30
CA GLN A 279 -12.01 8.24 -10.41
C GLN A 279 -10.71 7.49 -10.05
N LEU A 280 -10.52 7.21 -8.77
CA LEU A 280 -9.39 6.41 -8.29
C LEU A 280 -9.67 4.91 -8.51
N GLY A 281 -8.60 4.13 -8.60
CA GLY A 281 -8.66 2.70 -8.89
C GLY A 281 -8.04 2.38 -10.25
N GLU A 282 -8.36 1.21 -10.77
CA GLU A 282 -7.80 0.69 -12.02
C GLU A 282 -8.41 1.38 -13.24
N TRP A 283 -7.55 1.65 -14.22
CA TRP A 283 -7.90 2.19 -15.52
C TRP A 283 -7.29 1.35 -16.64
N ALA A 284 -8.03 1.21 -17.73
CA ALA A 284 -7.54 0.64 -18.98
C ALA A 284 -7.58 1.70 -20.08
N ILE A 285 -6.45 2.01 -20.72
CA ILE A 285 -6.40 2.78 -21.95
C ILE A 285 -6.38 1.83 -23.14
N VAL A 286 -7.32 2.01 -24.07
CA VAL A 286 -7.57 1.11 -25.20
C VAL A 286 -7.32 1.86 -26.49
N ALA A 287 -6.51 1.30 -27.38
CA ALA A 287 -6.30 1.75 -28.75
C ALA A 287 -6.87 0.71 -29.73
N GLU A 288 -7.96 1.04 -30.40
CA GLU A 288 -8.61 0.17 -31.40
C GLU A 288 -8.45 0.73 -32.82
N GLY A 289 -7.96 -0.11 -33.73
CA GLY A 289 -7.92 0.19 -35.16
C GLY A 289 -9.33 0.21 -35.75
N ASN A 290 -9.72 1.31 -36.38
CA ASN A 290 -11.08 1.47 -36.89
C ASN A 290 -11.42 0.44 -37.97
N THR A 291 -10.43 -0.01 -38.75
CA THR A 291 -10.59 -0.98 -39.84
C THR A 291 -10.10 -2.36 -39.43
N SER A 292 -8.89 -2.48 -38.90
CA SER A 292 -8.30 -3.77 -38.52
C SER A 292 -8.99 -4.42 -37.31
N LYS A 293 -9.69 -3.63 -36.49
CA LYS A 293 -10.26 -4.04 -35.20
C LYS A 293 -9.25 -4.62 -34.22
N ARG A 294 -7.96 -4.43 -34.48
CA ARG A 294 -6.91 -4.78 -33.53
C ARG A 294 -6.96 -3.84 -32.34
N GLN A 295 -6.78 -4.41 -31.16
CA GLN A 295 -6.77 -3.70 -29.90
C GLN A 295 -5.40 -3.83 -29.23
N ALA A 296 -4.94 -2.71 -28.68
CA ALA A 296 -3.90 -2.65 -27.67
C ALA A 296 -4.51 -2.05 -26.40
N ILE A 297 -4.13 -2.59 -25.25
CA ILE A 297 -4.69 -2.21 -23.94
C ILE A 297 -3.54 -2.00 -22.96
N GLY A 298 -3.47 -0.81 -22.35
CA GLY A 298 -2.57 -0.51 -21.24
C GLY A 298 -3.37 -0.39 -19.94
N TYR A 299 -2.91 -1.02 -18.86
CA TYR A 299 -3.52 -0.87 -17.54
C TYR A 299 -2.66 0.01 -16.65
N PHE A 300 -3.28 0.90 -15.88
CA PHE A 300 -2.61 1.75 -14.89
C PHE A 300 -3.52 2.05 -13.70
N LEU A 301 -2.93 2.34 -12.55
CA LEU A 301 -3.65 2.61 -11.31
C LEU A 301 -3.66 4.10 -10.96
N LEU A 302 -4.85 4.67 -10.73
CA LEU A 302 -4.98 5.98 -10.11
C LEU A 302 -5.13 5.87 -8.61
N ILE A 303 -4.18 6.45 -7.89
CA ILE A 303 -4.13 6.45 -6.42
C ILE A 303 -4.30 7.88 -5.90
N SER A 304 -4.88 8.03 -4.71
CA SER A 304 -5.03 9.31 -4.01
C SER A 304 -3.69 9.79 -3.46
N GLY A 305 -2.82 10.27 -4.34
CA GLY A 305 -1.48 10.72 -3.94
C GLY A 305 -0.53 9.57 -3.62
N PRO A 306 0.76 9.87 -3.41
CA PRO A 306 1.72 8.89 -2.88
C PRO A 306 1.19 8.33 -1.55
N ILE A 307 1.28 7.01 -1.38
CA ILE A 307 0.91 6.30 -0.15
C ILE A 307 1.73 6.92 0.99
N GLY A 308 1.13 7.85 1.75
CA GLY A 308 1.88 8.66 2.71
C GLY A 308 1.30 10.01 3.12
N ARG A 309 0.05 10.36 2.79
CA ARG A 309 -0.64 11.49 3.43
C ARG A 309 -2.00 11.06 3.96
N ILE A 310 -2.09 11.06 5.28
CA ILE A 310 -3.33 11.07 6.07
C ILE A 310 -4.25 12.14 5.46
N ALA A 311 -5.54 11.81 5.26
CA ALA A 311 -6.55 12.81 4.98
C ALA A 311 -6.37 14.01 5.93
N ALA A 312 -6.32 15.21 5.38
CA ALA A 312 -6.23 16.42 6.18
C ALA A 312 -7.34 16.38 7.24
N ALA A 313 -6.96 16.54 8.50
CA ALA A 313 -7.92 16.76 9.58
C ALA A 313 -8.84 17.93 9.21
N PRO A 314 -10.10 17.95 9.69
CA PRO A 314 -10.95 19.12 9.54
C PRO A 314 -10.17 20.36 9.99
N THR A 315 -10.20 21.40 9.15
CA THR A 315 -9.43 22.62 9.33
C THR A 315 -9.66 23.23 10.71
N PRO A 316 -8.61 23.54 11.49
CA PRO A 316 -8.76 24.40 12.66
C PRO A 316 -9.20 25.80 12.19
N PRO A 317 -9.91 26.58 13.04
CA PRO A 317 -10.36 27.92 12.67
C PRO A 317 -9.17 28.79 12.25
N PRO A 318 -9.38 29.73 11.30
CA PRO A 318 -8.28 30.49 10.70
C PRO A 318 -7.53 31.28 11.77
N PRO A 319 -6.18 31.26 11.77
CA PRO A 319 -5.40 32.11 12.65
C PRO A 319 -5.53 33.58 12.23
N THR A 320 -5.45 34.46 13.23
CA THR A 320 -5.48 35.91 13.08
C THR A 320 -4.47 36.38 12.01
N PRO A 321 -4.85 37.28 11.07
CA PRO A 321 -3.94 37.69 10.00
C PRO A 321 -2.67 38.34 10.56
N GLY A 322 -1.51 37.80 10.19
CA GLY A 322 -0.22 38.46 10.36
C GLY A 322 -0.09 39.69 9.45
N PRO A 323 0.95 40.53 9.66
CA PRO A 323 1.12 41.78 8.92
C PRO A 323 1.22 41.53 7.40
N PRO A 324 0.69 42.46 6.57
CA PRO A 324 0.60 42.28 5.12
C PRO A 324 1.98 42.15 4.49
N VAL A 325 2.10 41.23 3.54
CA VAL A 325 3.31 41.01 2.73
C VAL A 325 3.61 42.29 1.93
N PRO A 326 4.84 42.84 2.00
CA PRO A 326 5.23 44.01 1.23
C PRO A 326 5.00 43.84 -0.28
N ALA A 327 4.76 44.95 -0.99
CA ALA A 327 4.56 44.92 -2.44
C ALA A 327 5.85 44.48 -3.16
N ASN A 328 5.70 43.72 -4.24
CA ASN A 328 6.84 43.27 -5.02
C ASN A 328 7.50 44.46 -5.75
N VAL A 329 8.83 44.45 -5.85
CA VAL A 329 9.63 45.42 -6.60
C VAL A 329 10.39 44.65 -7.69
N ASN A 330 10.19 45.03 -8.96
CA ASN A 330 10.86 44.45 -10.16
C ASN A 330 10.70 42.94 -10.39
N ALA A 331 9.81 42.29 -9.65
CA ALA A 331 9.38 40.91 -9.86
C ALA A 331 7.91 40.74 -9.46
N THR A 332 7.27 39.67 -9.90
CA THR A 332 5.95 39.25 -9.40
C THR A 332 6.05 37.87 -8.78
N VAL A 333 5.50 37.71 -7.57
CA VAL A 333 5.32 36.41 -6.93
C VAL A 333 3.85 36.06 -6.75
N ALA A 334 3.48 34.82 -7.07
CA ALA A 334 2.15 34.26 -6.84
C ALA A 334 2.23 32.79 -6.36
N PRO A 335 1.42 32.36 -5.37
CA PRO A 335 0.61 33.19 -4.48
C PRO A 335 1.50 34.05 -3.56
N ARG A 336 0.96 35.13 -2.97
CA ARG A 336 1.75 36.05 -2.12
C ARG A 336 2.02 35.52 -0.69
N SER A 337 1.34 34.45 -0.30
CA SER A 337 1.52 33.75 0.99
C SER A 337 0.90 32.35 0.90
N GLY A 338 1.40 31.39 1.69
CA GLY A 338 0.80 30.07 1.83
C GLY A 338 1.48 29.23 2.92
N PRO A 339 0.87 28.12 3.37
CA PRO A 339 1.42 27.24 4.40
C PRO A 339 2.72 26.53 3.96
N PRO A 340 3.48 25.89 4.87
CA PRO A 340 4.69 25.14 4.52
C PRO A 340 4.43 24.11 3.41
N GLY A 341 5.26 24.13 2.36
CA GLY A 341 5.06 23.33 1.15
C GLY A 341 4.33 24.05 0.01
N THR A 342 3.97 25.32 0.18
CA THR A 342 3.44 26.16 -0.91
C THR A 342 4.52 26.41 -1.96
N VAL A 343 4.20 26.14 -3.22
CA VAL A 343 5.04 26.46 -4.37
C VAL A 343 4.77 27.89 -4.81
N PHE A 344 5.83 28.69 -4.89
CA PHE A 344 5.78 30.10 -5.28
C PHE A 344 6.31 30.27 -6.70
N PHE A 345 5.56 30.96 -7.53
CA PHE A 345 5.95 31.30 -8.89
C PHE A 345 6.53 32.71 -8.91
N PHE A 346 7.78 32.84 -9.32
CA PHE A 346 8.47 34.12 -9.48
C PHE A 346 8.60 34.44 -10.97
N ASN A 347 8.20 35.65 -11.35
CA ASN A 347 8.45 36.17 -12.68
C ASN A 347 9.17 37.51 -12.53
N ALA A 348 10.43 37.58 -12.97
CA ALA A 348 11.22 38.80 -12.99
C ALA A 348 11.55 39.15 -14.43
N SER A 349 11.38 40.41 -14.81
CA SER A 349 11.68 40.90 -16.16
C SER A 349 12.49 42.18 -16.06
N GLY A 350 13.59 42.26 -16.82
CA GLY A 350 14.43 43.46 -16.90
C GLY A 350 15.72 43.41 -16.06
N VAL A 351 16.41 42.27 -15.98
CA VAL A 351 17.83 42.27 -15.62
C VAL A 351 18.60 42.63 -16.90
N GLN A 352 19.08 43.87 -16.99
CA GLN A 352 19.98 44.32 -18.04
C GLN A 352 21.42 43.93 -17.71
#